data_AF-A0A564YE91-F1
#
_entry.id   AF-A0A564YE91-F1
#
_cell.length_a   1.000
_cell.length_b   1.000
_cell.length_c   1.000
_cell.angle_alpha   90.00
_cell.angle_beta   90.00
_cell.angle_gamma   90.00
#
_symmetry.space_group_name_H-M   'P 1'
#
loop_
_entity.id
_entity.type
_entity.pdbx_description
1 polymer ?
#
loop_
_entity_poly.entity_id
_entity_poly.type
_entity_poly.pdbx_seq_one_letter_code
_entity_poly.pdbx_strand_id
1 'polypeptide(L)' 'MNRKGVILLHDNARLHSLRATKNLVEEFGWQVMHHPPYSHHILPELTGACSSLQIHSMGQRLTSREEVEMKKLASLQTG' A
#
# COMPACT_ATOMS: atom_id res chain seq x y z
N MET A 1 17.38 -15.75 3.67
CA MET A 1 15.94 -15.47 3.90
C MET A 1 15.11 -16.35 2.97
N ASN A 2 14.43 -17.35 3.51
CA ASN A 2 13.54 -18.23 2.75
C ASN A 2 12.21 -17.49 2.56
N ARG A 3 11.97 -16.92 1.38
CA ARG A 3 10.76 -16.13 1.04
C ARG A 3 9.55 -16.99 0.64
N LYS A 4 9.67 -18.32 0.74
CA LYS A 4 8.58 -19.25 0.43
C LYS A 4 7.44 -19.05 1.43
N GLY A 5 6.28 -18.61 0.95
CA GLY A 5 5.04 -18.45 1.74
C GLY A 5 4.51 -17.03 1.89
N VAL A 6 5.13 -16.02 1.27
CA VAL A 6 4.56 -14.65 1.26
C VAL A 6 3.38 -14.58 0.29
N ILE A 7 2.25 -14.08 0.79
CA ILE A 7 1.08 -13.75 -0.01
C ILE A 7 1.03 -12.23 -0.18
N LEU A 8 1.13 -11.75 -1.42
CA LEU A 8 1.04 -10.35 -1.79
C LEU A 8 -0.41 -9.97 -2.06
N LEU A 9 -0.92 -9.01 -1.28
CA LEU A 9 -2.21 -8.37 -1.49
C LEU A 9 -1.99 -6.97 -2.07
N HIS A 10 -2.44 -6.74 -3.30
CA HIS A 10 -2.30 -5.45 -3.99
C HIS A 10 -3.53 -5.18 -4.87
N ASP A 11 -3.68 -3.94 -5.33
CA ASP A 11 -4.74 -3.55 -6.25
C ASP A 11 -4.38 -3.81 -7.73
N ASN A 12 -5.36 -3.81 -8.61
CA ASN A 12 -5.15 -4.09 -10.04
C ASN A 12 -4.66 -2.85 -10.83
N ALA A 13 -3.96 -1.90 -10.21
CA ALA A 13 -3.43 -0.75 -10.94
C ALA A 13 -2.54 -1.21 -12.09
N ARG A 14 -2.55 -0.44 -13.19
CA ARG A 14 -1.89 -0.81 -14.45
C ARG A 14 -0.41 -1.17 -14.25
N LEU A 15 0.29 -0.40 -13.40
CA LEU A 15 1.71 -0.61 -13.08
C LEU A 15 1.96 -1.94 -12.36
N HIS A 16 1.06 -2.38 -11.48
CA HIS A 16 1.17 -3.66 -10.77
C HIS A 16 0.81 -4.86 -11.64
N SER A 17 0.01 -4.63 -12.69
CA SER A 17 -0.36 -5.65 -13.67
C SER A 17 0.64 -5.80 -14.84
N LEU A 18 1.65 -4.92 -14.93
CA LEU A 18 2.68 -5.01 -15.96
C LEU A 18 3.50 -6.29 -15.83
N ARG A 19 3.96 -6.81 -16.97
CA ARG A 19 4.81 -8.01 -17.04
C ARG A 19 6.07 -7.88 -16.19
N ALA A 20 6.71 -6.71 -16.20
CA ALA A 20 7.92 -6.47 -15.40
C ALA A 20 7.66 -6.72 -13.90
N THR A 21 6.53 -6.22 -13.37
CA THR A 21 6.13 -6.43 -11.98
C THR A 21 5.81 -7.89 -11.69
N LYS A 22 5.08 -8.56 -12.59
CA LYS A 22 4.75 -10.00 -12.44
C LYS A 22 5.99 -10.87 -12.39
N ASN A 23 6.96 -10.62 -13.27
CA ASN A 23 8.23 -11.35 -13.30
C ASN A 23 8.99 -11.22 -11.97
N LEU A 24 9.02 -10.01 -11.38
CA LEU A 24 9.66 -9.79 -10.07
C LEU A 24 8.94 -10.53 -8.95
N VAL A 25 7.60 -10.53 -8.93
CA VAL A 25 6.80 -11.26 -7.94
C VAL A 25 7.08 -12.76 -8.00
N GLU A 26 7.19 -13.32 -9.22
CA GLU A 26 7.56 -14.71 -9.45
C GLU A 26 9.00 -15.01 -9.01
N GLU A 27 9.97 -14.14 -9.34
CA GLU A 27 11.37 -14.26 -8.92
C GLU A 27 11.52 -14.25 -7.38
N PHE A 28 10.69 -13.46 -6.71
CA PHE A 28 10.62 -13.44 -5.25
C PHE A 28 9.89 -14.65 -4.64
N GLY A 29 9.21 -15.45 -5.46
CA GLY A 29 8.43 -16.62 -5.03
C GLY A 29 7.19 -16.25 -4.23
N TRP A 30 6.61 -15.06 -4.49
CA TRP A 30 5.44 -14.56 -3.79
C TRP A 30 4.16 -14.98 -4.50
N GLN A 31 3.15 -15.39 -3.74
CA GLN A 31 1.83 -15.71 -4.27
C GLN A 31 0.97 -14.45 -4.29
N VAL A 32 0.33 -14.14 -5.42
CA VAL A 32 -0.60 -12.99 -5.48
C VAL A 32 -1.99 -13.44 -5.03
N MET A 33 -2.57 -12.75 -4.05
CA MET A 33 -3.96 -12.97 -3.67
C MET A 33 -4.90 -12.48 -4.78
N HIS A 34 -5.86 -13.31 -5.20
CA HIS A 34 -6.84 -12.92 -6.21
C HIS A 34 -7.74 -11.80 -5.68
N HIS A 35 -7.72 -10.65 -6.35
CA HIS A 35 -8.49 -9.47 -5.95
C HIS A 35 -9.42 -9.02 -7.10
N PRO A 36 -10.72 -8.80 -6.83
CA PRO A 36 -11.62 -8.27 -7.85
C PRO A 36 -11.18 -6.86 -8.33
N PRO A 37 -11.47 -6.48 -9.59
CA PRO A 37 -11.19 -5.13 -10.09
C PRO A 37 -11.90 -4.04 -9.26
N TYR A 38 -11.20 -2.93 -8.99
CA TYR A 38 -11.74 -1.70 -8.36
C TYR A 38 -12.30 -1.82 -6.94
N SER A 39 -11.72 -2.69 -6.11
CA SER A 39 -12.25 -2.94 -4.76
C SER A 39 -11.40 -2.30 -3.66
N HIS A 40 -11.15 -0.99 -3.77
CA HIS A 40 -10.38 -0.20 -2.79
C HIS A 40 -10.93 -0.31 -1.35
N HIS A 41 -12.23 -0.58 -1.20
CA HIS A 41 -12.90 -0.79 0.09
C HIS A 41 -12.78 -2.22 0.63
N ILE A 42 -12.19 -3.14 -0.12
CA ILE A 42 -12.02 -4.57 0.25
C ILE A 42 -10.65 -4.83 0.88
N LEU A 43 -9.81 -3.80 1.03
CA LEU A 43 -8.51 -3.90 1.67
C LEU A 43 -8.59 -3.26 3.07
N PRO A 44 -8.89 -4.02 4.15
CA PRO A 44 -9.01 -3.47 5.51
C PRO A 44 -7.78 -2.66 5.91
N GLU A 45 -6.59 -3.20 5.60
CA GLU A 45 -5.29 -2.56 5.82
C GLU A 45 -5.17 -1.18 5.15
N LEU A 46 -5.63 -1.07 3.89
CA LEU A 46 -5.58 0.20 3.16
C LEU A 46 -6.61 1.19 3.68
N THR A 47 -7.81 0.73 4.02
CA THR A 47 -8.88 1.60 4.55
C THR A 47 -8.53 2.18 5.92
N GLY A 48 -7.99 1.37 6.84
CA GLY A 48 -7.60 1.82 8.17
C GLY A 48 -6.42 2.79 8.13
N ALA A 49 -5.32 2.41 7.46
CA ALA A 49 -4.13 3.24 7.36
C ALA A 49 -4.40 4.58 6.65
N CYS A 50 -5.21 4.57 5.58
CA CYS A 50 -5.59 5.78 4.87
C CYS A 50 -6.50 6.69 5.72
N SER A 51 -7.39 6.12 6.52
CA SER A 51 -8.26 6.88 7.43
C SER A 51 -7.46 7.62 8.50
N SER A 52 -6.48 6.96 9.14
CA SER A 52 -5.59 7.59 10.13
C SER A 52 -4.77 8.72 9.50
N LEU A 53 -4.18 8.49 8.33
CA LEU A 53 -3.46 9.52 7.57
C LEU A 53 -4.38 10.70 7.25
N GLN A 54 -5.62 10.43 6.84
CA GLN A 54 -6.58 11.46 6.47
C GLN A 54 -6.99 12.31 7.68
N ILE A 55 -7.22 11.71 8.85
CA ILE A 55 -7.50 12.44 10.09
C ILE A 55 -6.32 13.34 10.47
N HIS A 56 -5.10 12.80 10.47
CA HIS A 56 -3.91 13.58 10.79
C HIS A 56 -3.66 14.71 9.78
N SER A 57 -4.03 14.50 8.51
CA SER A 57 -3.75 15.43 7.42
C SER A 57 -4.85 16.46 7.16
N MET A 58 -6.05 16.23 7.67
CA MET A 58 -7.21 17.07 7.44
C MET A 58 -6.95 18.53 7.85
N GLY A 59 -7.27 19.46 6.96
CA GLY A 59 -7.18 20.90 7.23
C GLY A 59 -5.78 21.50 7.30
N GLN A 60 -4.72 20.71 7.08
CA GLN A 60 -3.34 21.18 7.14
C GLN A 60 -2.76 21.36 5.74
N ARG A 61 -2.13 22.51 5.48
CA ARG A 61 -1.37 22.77 4.25
C ARG A 61 0.08 22.33 4.45
N LEU A 62 0.50 21.32 3.71
CA LEU A 62 1.89 20.86 3.66
C LEU A 62 2.59 21.56 2.49
N THR A 63 3.74 22.16 2.74
CA THR A 63 4.45 23.04 1.79
C THR A 63 5.76 22.44 1.28
N SER A 64 6.25 21.39 1.93
CA SER A 64 7.50 20.72 1.58
C SER A 64 7.32 19.20 1.56
N ARG A 65 8.24 18.50 0.89
CA ARG A 65 8.22 17.03 0.85
C ARG A 65 8.56 16.46 2.22
N GLU A 66 9.45 17.12 2.94
CA GLU A 66 9.89 16.75 4.29
C GLU A 66 8.72 16.75 5.28
N GLU A 67 7.83 17.76 5.19
CA GLU A 67 6.60 17.82 5.99
C GLU A 67 5.66 16.65 5.67
N VAL A 68 5.52 16.28 4.40
CA VAL A 68 4.71 15.13 3.96
C VAL A 68 5.25 13.83 4.56
N GLU A 69 6.57 13.60 4.48
CA GLU A 69 7.20 12.38 5.00
C GLU A 69 7.10 12.30 6.52
N MET A 70 7.39 13.40 7.24
CA MET A 70 7.26 13.45 8.70
C MET A 70 5.83 13.08 9.12
N LYS A 71 4.84 13.62 8.41
CA LYS A 71 3.45 13.42 8.77
C LYS A 71 2.93 12.04 8.44
N LYS A 72 3.40 11.46 7.34
CA LYS A 72 3.17 10.05 7.01
C LYS A 72 3.72 9.14 8.10
N LEU A 73 4.94 9.39 8.58
CA LEU A 73 5.54 8.64 9.69
C LEU A 73 4.75 8.81 10.99
N ALA A 74 4.29 10.02 11.30
CA ALA A 74 3.49 10.30 12.48
C ALA A 74 2.14 9.54 12.48
N SER A 75 1.48 9.41 11.32
CA SER A 75 0.22 8.66 11.20
C SER A 75 0.37 7.13 11.34
N LEU A 76 1.60 6.61 11.27
CA LEU A 76 1.90 5.18 11.42
C LEU A 76 2.21 4.80 12.88
N GLN A 77 2.36 5.78 13.78
CA GLN A 77 2.70 5.56 15.19
C GLN A 77 1.48 5.55 16.13
N THR A 78 0.29 5.85 15.62
CA THR A 78 -0.96 5.99 16.39
C THR A 78 -1.88 4.76 16.31
N GLY A 79 -1.32 3.57 16.07
CA GLY A 79 -2.04 2.28 16.01
C GLY A 79 -1.73 1.35 17.17
#